data_AF-A0A529ZQ19-F1
#
_entry.id   AF-A0A529ZQ19-F1
#
_cell.length_a   1.000
_cell.length_b   1.000
_cell.length_c   1.000
_cell.angle_alpha   90.00
_cell.angle_beta   90.00
_cell.angle_gamma   90.00
#
_symmetry.space_group_name_H-M   'P 1'
#
loop_
_entity.id
_entity.type
_entity.pdbx_description
1 polymer ?
#
loop_
_entity_poly.entity_id
_entity_poly.type
_entity_poly.pdbx_seq_one_letter_code
_entity_poly.pdbx_strand_id
1 'polypeptide(L)' 'MIRISIDAMGGDHGPSVVIPALMTVVIRRPDIRFVIYGREDVVRP' A
#
# COMPACT_ATOMS: atom_id res chain seq x y z
N MET A 1 13.47 -10.97 -3.91
CA MET A 1 12.35 -10.41 -3.12
C MET A 1 12.69 -8.98 -2.77
N ILE A 2 11.88 -8.02 -3.21
CA ILE A 2 12.06 -6.59 -2.91
C ILE A 2 11.02 -6.19 -1.87
N ARG A 3 11.44 -5.42 -0.84
CA ARG A 3 10.54 -4.89 0.19
C ARG A 3 10.47 -3.38 0.05
N ILE A 4 9.27 -2.84 -0.01
CA ILE A 4 9.02 -1.40 -0.19
C ILE A 4 8.20 -0.90 0.98
N SER A 5 8.70 0.11 1.67
CA SER A 5 7.96 0.84 2.71
C SER A 5 7.08 1.90 2.05
N ILE A 6 5.81 2.00 2.46
CA ILE A 6 4.85 2.96 1.94
C ILE A 6 4.20 3.72 3.09
N ASP A 7 4.19 5.05 3.00
CA ASP A 7 3.27 5.89 3.77
C ASP A 7 1.92 5.91 3.04
N ALA A 8 0.90 5.28 3.63
CA ALA A 8 -0.45 5.22 3.06
C ALA A 8 -1.28 6.45 3.37
N MET A 9 -0.82 7.35 4.24
CA MET A 9 -1.56 8.54 4.66
C MET A 9 -1.23 9.78 3.82
N GLY A 10 -0.16 9.72 3.03
CA GLY A 10 0.30 10.83 2.20
C GLY A 10 -0.58 11.12 0.98
N GLY A 11 -0.67 12.40 0.63
CA GLY A 11 -1.39 12.90 -0.55
C GLY A 11 -2.87 13.20 -0.28
N ASP A 12 -3.51 13.91 -1.23
CA ASP A 12 -4.87 14.47 -1.06
C ASP A 12 -5.96 13.42 -0.80
N HIS A 13 -5.75 12.19 -1.28
CA HIS A 13 -6.73 11.10 -1.19
C HIS A 13 -6.27 9.95 -0.26
N GLY A 14 -5.03 10.01 0.23
CA GLY A 14 -4.43 9.06 1.17
C GLY A 14 -4.75 7.57 0.89
N PRO A 15 -5.17 6.80 1.92
CA PRO A 15 -5.26 5.34 1.83
C PRO A 15 -6.34 4.87 0.85
N SER A 16 -7.37 5.68 0.60
CA SER A 16 -8.44 5.36 -0.35
C SER A 16 -7.94 5.16 -1.78
N VAL A 17 -6.79 5.76 -2.14
CA VAL A 17 -6.14 5.61 -3.44
C VAL A 17 -4.90 4.72 -3.35
N VAL A 18 -4.11 4.85 -2.30
CA VAL A 18 -2.86 4.10 -2.15
C VAL A 18 -3.13 2.58 -2.09
N ILE A 19 -4.09 2.13 -1.26
CA ILE A 19 -4.31 0.70 -1.05
C ILE A 19 -4.76 -0.02 -2.35
N PRO A 20 -5.77 0.46 -3.11
CA PRO A 20 -6.15 -0.17 -4.38
C PRO A 20 -5.02 -0.22 -5.42
N ALA A 21 -4.17 0.82 -5.46
CA ALA A 21 -3.01 0.86 -6.35
C ALA A 21 -2.00 -0.23 -5.98
N LEU A 22 -1.68 -0.38 -4.69
CA LEU A 22 -0.78 -1.45 -4.21
C LEU A 22 -1.34 -2.85 -4.51
N MET A 23 -2.66 -3.06 -4.35
CA MET A 23 -3.33 -4.32 -4.71
C MET A 23 -3.14 -4.67 -6.19
N THR A 24 -3.21 -3.67 -7.07
CA THR A 24 -2.96 -3.87 -8.51
C THR A 24 -1.51 -4.29 -8.78
N VAL A 25 -0.55 -3.70 -8.06
CA VAL A 25 0.88 -4.01 -8.24
C VAL A 25 1.21 -5.43 -7.77
N VAL A 26 0.71 -5.87 -6.61
CA VAL A 26 1.03 -7.22 -6.09
C VAL A 26 0.54 -8.34 -7.01
N ILE A 27 -0.55 -8.12 -7.76
CA ILE A 27 -1.04 -9.07 -8.77
C ILE A 27 -0.05 -9.17 -9.94
N ARG A 28 0.51 -8.03 -10.39
CA ARG A 28 1.44 -7.97 -11.54
C ARG A 28 2.88 -8.35 -11.17
N ARG A 29 3.26 -8.16 -9.90
CA ARG A 29 4.63 -8.30 -9.38
C ARG A 29 4.62 -9.08 -8.05
N PRO A 30 4.45 -10.40 -8.09
CA PRO A 30 4.36 -11.23 -6.89
C PRO A 30 5.69 -11.31 -6.11
N ASP A 31 6.80 -10.83 -6.68
CA ASP A 31 8.12 -10.75 -6.06
C ASP A 31 8.28 -9.54 -5.10
N ILE A 32 7.31 -8.63 -5.09
CA ILE A 32 7.28 -7.41 -4.26
C ILE A 32 6.44 -7.64 -3.01
N ARG A 33 6.94 -7.16 -1.87
CA ARG A 33 6.22 -7.08 -0.60
C ARG A 33 6.15 -5.63 -0.14
N PHE A 34 4.96 -5.15 0.21
CA PHE A 34 4.77 -3.82 0.79
C PHE A 34 4.72 -3.90 2.32
N VAL A 35 5.36 -2.93 2.97
CA VAL A 35 5.17 -2.63 4.40
C VAL A 35 4.43 -1.30 4.46
N ILE A 36 3.19 -1.34 4.94
CA ILE A 36 2.27 -0.20 4.91
C ILE A 36 2.32 0.48 6.28
N TYR A 37 2.61 1.78 6.30
CA TYR A 37 2.53 2.64 7.46
C TYR A 37 1.32 3.55 7.33
N GLY A 38 0.48 3.56 8.36
CA GLY A 38 -0.72 4.38 8.40
C GLY A 38 -1.59 4.03 9.62
N ARG A 39 -2.76 4.66 9.72
CA ARG A 39 -3.70 4.36 10.80
C ARG A 39 -4.36 3.02 10.53
N GLU A 40 -4.25 2.11 11.50
CA GLU A 40 -4.63 0.70 11.37
C GLU A 40 -6.10 0.48 10.96
N ASP A 41 -7.00 1.33 11.46
CA ASP A 41 -8.43 1.32 11.18
C ASP A 41 -8.78 1.67 9.72
N VAL A 42 -7.88 2.34 9.01
CA VAL A 42 -8.10 2.80 7.62
C VAL A 42 -7.29 1.99 6.60
N VAL A 43 -6.16 1.39 6.99
CA VAL A 43 -5.25 0.69 6.07
C VAL A 43 -5.36 -0.83 6.09
N ARG A 44 -6.11 -1.39 7.04
CA ARG A 44 -6.36 -2.84 7.07
C ARG A 44 -7.34 -3.25 5.96
N PRO A 45 -7.19 -4.47 5.39
CA PRO A 45 -8.13 -5.02 4.41
C PRO A 45 -9.54 -5.22 4.98
#